data_AF-A0A0K9N8D8-F1
#
_entry.id   AF-A0A0K9N8D8-F1
#
_cell.length_a   1.000
_cell.length_b   1.000
_cell.length_c   1.000
_cell.angle_alpha   90.00
_cell.angle_beta   90.00
_cell.angle_gamma   90.00
#
_symmetry.space_group_name_H-M   'P 1'
#
loop_
_entity.id
_entity.type
_entity.pdbx_description
1 polymer ?
#
loop_
_entity_poly.entity_id
_entity_poly.type
_entity_poly.pdbx_seq_one_letter_code
_entity_poly.pdbx_strand_id
1 'polypeptide(L)'
;MRKKQVKIVAGETYGIIKVVSDVKDVSRRGCKKWLCKCGRCDKTFIYKGEQILKYKDAGCVECREEERLKKRIEWANTFVGKTYSYIKIVSYNGIDKNNQIIMLTECLNCGSMTTIPLARITNGQAKRCANCNINNLKRGHEISKIASVDGTNVLTIDGRRSVNKNSSTGATGISYSHKTGKYRAYINFKRKQYHLGSYEKKEDAVNARKEAEKNIYGNFINWYRNEYPERWEKLQKNINK
;
A
#
# COMPACT_ATOMS: atom_id res chain seq x y z
N MET A 1 27.18 -35.02 13.93
CA MET A 1 28.64 -34.87 13.67
C MET A 1 29.01 -33.39 13.65
N ARG A 2 29.85 -32.91 14.56
CA ARG A 2 30.36 -31.52 14.54
C ARG A 2 31.30 -31.37 13.34
N LYS A 3 31.05 -30.40 12.45
CA LYS A 3 31.96 -30.07 11.34
C LYS A 3 33.35 -29.76 11.91
N LYS A 4 34.40 -30.31 11.30
CA LYS A 4 35.81 -30.07 11.65
C LYS A 4 36.05 -28.56 11.70
N GLN A 5 36.50 -28.03 12.84
CA GLN A 5 36.79 -26.60 12.97
C GLN A 5 38.02 -26.27 12.11
N VAL A 6 37.80 -25.54 11.01
CA VAL A 6 38.86 -25.00 10.17
C VAL A 6 39.46 -23.80 10.90
N LYS A 7 40.74 -23.89 11.27
CA LYS A 7 41.48 -22.77 11.86
C LYS A 7 41.94 -21.84 10.74
N ILE A 8 41.68 -20.54 10.89
CA ILE A 8 42.18 -19.50 9.97
C ILE A 8 43.60 -19.13 10.38
N VAL A 9 44.51 -19.03 9.41
CA VAL A 9 45.93 -18.70 9.61
C VAL A 9 46.25 -17.36 8.95
N ALA A 10 47.04 -16.52 9.64
CA ALA A 10 47.52 -15.26 9.09
C ALA A 10 48.51 -15.53 7.94
N GLY A 11 48.40 -14.75 6.85
CA GLY A 11 49.23 -14.90 5.65
C GLY A 11 48.64 -15.83 4.58
N GLU A 12 47.68 -16.68 4.93
CA GLU A 12 47.04 -17.58 3.98
C GLU A 12 45.97 -16.89 3.12
N THR A 13 45.76 -17.43 1.92
CA THR A 13 44.71 -16.99 0.99
C THR A 13 43.59 -18.03 0.96
N TYR A 14 42.38 -17.57 1.27
CA TYR A 14 41.16 -18.37 1.20
C TYR A 14 40.33 -17.89 0.01
N GLY A 15 40.41 -18.60 -1.12
CA GLY A 15 39.80 -18.18 -2.39
C GLY A 15 40.42 -16.89 -2.89
N ILE A 16 39.62 -15.83 -3.00
CA ILE A 16 40.05 -14.47 -3.39
C ILE A 16 40.26 -13.54 -2.18
N ILE A 17 40.28 -14.07 -0.96
CA ILE A 17 40.49 -13.29 0.28
C ILE A 17 41.86 -13.66 0.86
N LYS A 18 42.78 -12.70 0.91
CA LYS A 18 44.08 -12.86 1.58
C LYS A 18 43.99 -12.39 3.03
N VAL A 19 44.34 -13.23 3.99
CA VAL A 19 44.38 -12.86 5.41
C VAL A 19 45.72 -12.22 5.71
N VAL A 20 45.71 -10.97 6.16
CA VAL A 20 46.93 -10.19 6.43
C VAL A 20 47.39 -10.42 7.87
N SER A 21 46.51 -10.18 8.84
CA SER A 21 46.82 -10.31 10.26
C SER A 21 45.55 -10.50 11.10
N ASP A 22 45.71 -10.94 12.34
CA ASP A 22 44.64 -10.91 13.32
C ASP A 22 44.45 -9.50 13.89
N VAL A 23 43.20 -9.08 14.04
CA VAL A 23 42.87 -7.81 14.70
C VAL A 23 42.75 -8.11 16.18
N LYS A 24 43.66 -7.56 16.99
CA LYS A 24 43.62 -7.64 18.46
C LYS A 24 42.46 -6.80 19.01
N ASP A 25 41.26 -7.34 18.95
CA ASP A 25 40.06 -6.73 19.53
C ASP A 25 39.78 -7.38 20.90
N VAL A 26 40.00 -6.64 21.98
CA VAL A 26 40.11 -7.14 23.38
C VAL A 26 38.74 -7.30 24.06
N SER A 27 37.67 -7.57 23.33
CA SER A 27 36.35 -7.79 23.95
C SER A 27 36.23 -9.23 24.49
N ARG A 28 35.95 -9.36 25.79
CA ARG A 28 35.89 -10.62 26.56
C ARG A 28 34.89 -11.69 26.06
N ARG A 29 34.12 -11.42 24.99
CA ARG A 29 33.15 -12.36 24.36
C ARG A 29 33.15 -12.31 22.81
N GLY A 30 34.10 -11.63 22.17
CA GLY A 30 34.14 -11.46 20.72
C GLY A 30 34.85 -12.59 19.97
N CYS A 31 34.28 -13.06 18.86
CA CYS A 31 34.99 -13.96 17.93
C CYS A 31 36.22 -13.25 17.34
N LYS A 32 37.34 -13.97 17.15
CA LYS A 32 38.55 -13.45 16.48
C LYS A 32 38.20 -12.84 15.12
N LYS A 33 38.65 -11.60 14.91
CA LYS A 33 38.52 -10.84 13.66
C LYS A 33 39.85 -10.80 12.95
N TRP A 34 39.82 -10.76 11.63
CA TRP A 34 41.00 -10.80 10.78
C TRP A 34 40.96 -9.62 9.82
N LEU A 35 42.12 -8.97 9.65
CA LEU A 35 42.35 -7.99 8.61
C LEU A 35 42.62 -8.76 7.32
N CYS A 36 41.78 -8.54 6.32
CA CYS A 36 41.83 -9.23 5.04
C CYS A 36 42.05 -8.23 3.91
N LYS A 37 42.67 -8.68 2.82
CA LYS A 37 42.80 -7.94 1.56
C LYS A 37 42.00 -8.64 0.47
N CYS A 38 41.21 -7.89 -0.29
CA CYS A 38 40.41 -8.44 -1.38
C CYS A 38 41.26 -8.64 -2.63
N GLY A 39 41.27 -9.83 -3.20
CA GLY A 39 41.95 -10.11 -4.47
C GLY A 39 41.28 -9.50 -5.71
N ARG A 40 40.07 -8.92 -5.59
CA ARG A 40 39.37 -8.26 -6.72
C ARG A 40 39.58 -6.75 -6.79
N CYS A 41 39.63 -6.08 -5.64
CA CYS A 41 39.69 -4.62 -5.57
C CYS A 41 40.85 -4.08 -4.72
N ASP A 42 41.71 -4.97 -4.23
CA ASP A 42 42.86 -4.68 -3.35
C ASP A 42 42.55 -3.94 -2.04
N LYS A 43 41.29 -3.63 -1.74
CA LYS A 43 40.88 -2.99 -0.49
C LYS A 43 41.04 -3.92 0.71
N THR A 44 41.42 -3.33 1.83
CA THR A 44 41.48 -4.01 3.12
C THR A 44 40.15 -3.92 3.86
N PHE A 45 39.71 -5.01 4.47
CA PHE A 45 38.45 -5.09 5.21
C PHE A 45 38.58 -6.09 6.37
N ILE A 46 37.63 -6.07 7.30
CA ILE A 46 37.66 -6.92 8.51
C ILE A 46 36.56 -7.96 8.45
N TYR A 47 36.91 -9.24 8.55
CA TYR A 47 35.95 -10.36 8.64
C TYR A 47 36.21 -11.25 9.87
N LYS A 48 35.16 -11.94 10.32
CA LYS A 48 35.25 -13.09 11.22
C LYS A 48 35.70 -14.34 10.46
N GLY A 49 36.27 -15.32 11.14
CA GLY A 49 36.71 -16.58 10.51
C GLY A 49 35.61 -17.28 9.70
N GLU A 50 34.37 -17.31 10.20
CA GLU A 50 33.22 -17.86 9.48
C GLU A 50 32.91 -17.09 8.19
N GLN A 51 33.03 -15.76 8.21
CA GLN A 51 32.78 -14.92 7.04
C GLN A 51 33.84 -15.14 5.96
N ILE A 52 35.11 -15.36 6.34
CA ILE A 52 36.18 -15.69 5.38
C ILE A 52 35.84 -16.99 4.65
N LEU A 53 35.47 -18.04 5.38
CA LEU A 53 35.13 -19.33 4.78
C LEU A 53 33.85 -19.25 3.92
N LYS A 54 32.85 -18.50 4.38
CA LYS A 54 31.58 -18.33 3.67
C LYS A 54 31.72 -17.52 2.39
N TYR A 55 32.62 -16.54 2.36
CA TYR A 55 32.75 -15.57 1.27
C TYR A 55 34.07 -15.65 0.53
N LYS A 56 34.80 -16.77 0.69
CA LYS A 56 36.12 -17.02 0.08
C LYS A 56 36.14 -16.72 -1.43
N ASP A 57 35.08 -17.05 -2.16
CA ASP A 57 35.01 -16.88 -3.63
C ASP A 57 34.30 -15.56 -4.04
N ALA A 58 33.63 -14.92 -3.08
CA ALA A 58 32.81 -13.73 -3.29
C ALA A 58 33.54 -12.41 -2.97
N GLY A 59 34.55 -12.44 -2.09
CA GLY A 59 35.42 -11.31 -1.79
C GLY A 59 34.88 -10.36 -0.71
N CYS A 60 35.24 -9.07 -0.82
CA CYS A 60 34.85 -8.06 0.16
C CYS A 60 33.36 -7.69 0.06
N VAL A 61 32.84 -6.94 1.04
CA VAL A 61 31.43 -6.52 1.06
C VAL A 61 31.09 -5.70 -0.19
N GLU A 62 31.95 -4.75 -0.55
CA GLU A 62 31.71 -3.84 -1.68
C GLU A 62 31.63 -4.58 -3.02
N CYS A 63 32.61 -5.45 -3.33
CA CYS A 63 32.58 -6.22 -4.58
C CYS A 63 31.34 -7.11 -4.70
N ARG A 64 30.86 -7.65 -3.57
CA ARG A 64 29.64 -8.47 -3.56
C ARG A 64 28.39 -7.63 -3.79
N GLU A 65 28.30 -6.46 -3.16
CA GLU A 65 27.19 -5.56 -3.38
C GLU A 65 27.19 -5.00 -4.81
N GLU A 66 28.35 -4.70 -5.38
CA GLU A 66 28.49 -4.29 -6.78
C GLU A 66 28.02 -5.40 -7.74
N GLU A 67 28.47 -6.65 -7.53
CA GLU A 67 28.05 -7.78 -8.37
C GLU A 67 26.55 -8.08 -8.19
N ARG A 68 26.03 -7.98 -6.97
CA ARG A 68 24.60 -8.10 -6.70
C ARG A 68 23.80 -7.00 -7.39
N LEU A 69 24.30 -5.77 -7.38
CA LEU A 69 23.67 -4.63 -8.05
C LEU A 69 23.64 -4.86 -9.57
N LYS A 70 24.75 -5.29 -10.18
CA LYS A 70 24.82 -5.62 -11.62
C LYS A 70 23.75 -6.64 -12.01
N LYS A 71 23.67 -7.78 -11.29
CA LYS A 71 22.66 -8.82 -11.52
C LYS A 71 21.23 -8.29 -11.38
N ARG A 72 20.99 -7.38 -10.45
CA ARG A 72 19.68 -6.77 -10.24
C ARG A 72 19.31 -5.79 -11.35
N ILE A 73 20.26 -5.01 -11.85
CA ILE A 73 20.06 -4.10 -12.99
C ILE A 73 19.76 -4.92 -14.24
N GLU A 74 20.55 -5.96 -14.51
CA GLU A 74 20.33 -6.89 -15.62
C GLU A 74 18.92 -7.51 -15.55
N TRP A 75 18.54 -8.04 -14.39
CA TRP A 75 17.19 -8.58 -14.17
C TRP A 75 16.10 -7.52 -14.39
N ALA A 76 16.27 -6.31 -13.87
CA ALA A 76 15.33 -5.21 -14.05
C ALA A 76 15.17 -4.81 -15.53
N ASN A 77 16.27 -4.82 -16.29
CA ASN A 77 16.26 -4.49 -17.70
C ASN A 77 15.45 -5.48 -18.55
N THR A 78 15.28 -6.73 -18.11
CA THR A 78 14.38 -7.71 -18.79
C THR A 78 12.90 -7.29 -18.79
N PHE A 79 12.53 -6.28 -18.00
CA PHE A 79 11.17 -5.73 -17.93
C PHE A 79 10.98 -4.45 -18.74
N VAL A 80 12.06 -3.85 -19.25
CA VAL A 80 11.97 -2.63 -20.06
C VAL A 80 11.16 -2.89 -21.33
N GLY A 81 10.26 -1.98 -21.65
CA GLY A 81 9.32 -2.09 -22.77
C GLY A 81 8.04 -2.88 -22.46
N LYS A 82 7.98 -3.64 -21.37
CA LYS A 82 6.76 -4.36 -20.98
C LYS A 82 5.70 -3.40 -20.43
N THR A 83 4.45 -3.75 -20.71
CA THR A 83 3.28 -3.01 -20.24
C THR A 83 2.45 -3.86 -19.28
N TYR A 84 2.09 -3.27 -18.15
CA TYR A 84 1.23 -3.87 -17.14
C TYR A 84 0.06 -2.91 -16.86
N SER A 85 -1.17 -3.34 -17.14
CA SER A 85 -2.34 -2.45 -17.08
C SER A 85 -2.12 -1.18 -17.91
N TYR A 86 -2.12 0.01 -17.29
CA TYR A 86 -1.87 1.30 -17.94
C TYR A 86 -0.45 1.84 -17.69
N ILE A 87 0.51 0.96 -17.39
CA ILE A 87 1.87 1.35 -17.00
C ILE A 87 2.86 0.63 -17.91
N LYS A 88 3.60 1.42 -18.70
CA LYS A 88 4.69 0.94 -19.54
C LYS A 88 6.02 1.19 -18.84
N ILE A 89 6.88 0.18 -18.79
CA ILE A 89 8.21 0.29 -18.17
C ILE A 89 9.18 0.89 -19.19
N VAL A 90 9.84 1.99 -18.83
CA VAL A 90 10.73 2.75 -19.72
C VAL A 90 12.20 2.43 -19.44
N SER A 91 12.63 2.46 -18.17
CA SER A 91 14.02 2.18 -17.81
C SER A 91 14.17 1.85 -16.32
N TYR A 92 15.34 1.34 -15.94
CA TYR A 92 15.75 1.23 -14.54
C TYR A 92 16.03 2.62 -13.95
N ASN A 93 15.58 2.87 -12.72
CA ASN A 93 15.69 4.16 -12.02
C ASN A 93 16.28 4.01 -10.61
N GLY A 94 17.11 3.01 -10.37
CA GLY A 94 17.81 2.86 -9.09
C GLY A 94 17.14 1.92 -8.09
N ILE A 95 17.61 2.00 -6.85
CA ILE A 95 17.11 1.25 -5.70
C ILE A 95 16.67 2.24 -4.63
N ASP A 96 15.52 1.99 -3.99
CA ASP A 96 15.04 2.84 -2.90
C ASP A 96 15.66 2.48 -1.54
N LYS A 97 15.33 3.26 -0.51
CA LYS A 97 15.74 3.02 0.88
C LYS A 97 15.33 1.66 1.44
N ASN A 98 14.30 1.03 0.87
CA ASN A 98 13.81 -0.29 1.26
C ASN A 98 14.44 -1.43 0.44
N ASN A 99 15.50 -1.11 -0.31
CA ASN A 99 16.18 -2.04 -1.19
C ASN A 99 15.29 -2.61 -2.31
N GLN A 100 14.30 -1.86 -2.78
CA GLN A 100 13.42 -2.22 -3.90
C GLN A 100 13.95 -1.65 -5.21
N ILE A 101 13.83 -2.42 -6.29
CA ILE A 101 14.18 -1.95 -7.64
C ILE A 101 13.10 -0.97 -8.10
N ILE A 102 13.50 0.25 -8.45
CA ILE A 102 12.61 1.28 -8.96
C ILE A 102 12.76 1.36 -10.48
N MET A 103 11.63 1.41 -11.18
CA MET A 103 11.57 1.60 -12.62
C MET A 103 11.01 2.99 -12.93
N LEU A 104 11.55 3.63 -13.95
CA LEU A 104 10.90 4.74 -14.62
C LEU A 104 9.81 4.17 -15.53
N THR A 105 8.62 4.73 -15.43
CA THR A 105 7.42 4.23 -16.13
C THR A 105 6.65 5.37 -16.77
N GLU A 106 5.97 5.05 -17.87
CA GLU A 106 5.05 5.94 -18.57
C GLU A 106 3.62 5.46 -18.34
N CYS A 107 2.72 6.37 -17.97
CA CYS A 107 1.31 6.05 -17.84
C CYS A 107 0.58 6.15 -19.18
N LEU A 108 0.08 5.05 -19.71
CA LEU A 108 -0.66 5.02 -20.97
C LEU A 108 -2.04 5.69 -20.91
N ASN A 109 -2.53 6.03 -19.71
CA ASN A 109 -3.80 6.73 -19.54
C ASN A 109 -3.67 8.26 -19.52
N CYS A 110 -2.53 8.80 -19.10
CA CYS A 110 -2.35 10.26 -18.99
C CYS A 110 -1.00 10.79 -19.49
N GLY A 111 -0.14 9.93 -20.04
CA GLY A 111 1.19 10.28 -20.54
C GLY A 111 2.23 10.63 -19.47
N SER A 112 1.86 10.67 -18.18
CA SER A 112 2.79 11.11 -17.13
C SER A 112 3.91 10.09 -16.90
N MET A 113 5.14 10.58 -16.78
CA MET A 113 6.29 9.79 -16.32
C MET A 113 6.28 9.67 -14.80
N THR A 114 6.38 8.45 -14.27
CA THR A 114 6.38 8.17 -12.83
C THR A 114 7.38 7.09 -12.46
N THR A 115 7.87 7.10 -11.23
CA THR A 115 8.76 6.06 -10.70
C THR A 115 7.97 5.10 -9.83
N ILE A 116 8.09 3.79 -10.09
CA ILE A 116 7.32 2.75 -9.38
C ILE A 116 8.22 1.56 -9.09
N PRO A 117 8.15 0.96 -7.88
CA PRO A 117 8.86 -0.28 -7.60
C PRO A 117 8.43 -1.41 -8.54
N LEU A 118 9.40 -2.10 -9.14
CA LEU A 118 9.16 -3.19 -10.10
C LEU A 118 8.21 -4.25 -9.52
N ALA A 119 8.39 -4.63 -8.24
CA ALA A 119 7.54 -5.58 -7.55
C ALA A 119 6.06 -5.15 -7.49
N ARG A 120 5.77 -3.84 -7.37
CA ARG A 120 4.38 -3.34 -7.36
C ARG A 120 3.74 -3.43 -8.74
N ILE A 121 4.54 -3.28 -9.80
CA ILE A 121 4.09 -3.43 -11.19
C ILE A 121 3.79 -4.90 -11.46
N THR A 122 4.73 -5.80 -11.17
CA THR A 122 4.60 -7.24 -11.44
C THR A 122 3.52 -7.90 -10.60
N ASN A 123 3.33 -7.47 -9.34
CA ASN A 123 2.30 -8.03 -8.45
C ASN A 123 0.89 -7.43 -8.70
N GLY A 124 0.71 -6.60 -9.73
CA GLY A 124 -0.58 -6.01 -10.07
C GLY A 124 -1.10 -4.96 -9.07
N GLN A 125 -0.24 -4.44 -8.20
CA GLN A 125 -0.59 -3.41 -7.22
C GLN A 125 -0.58 -2.00 -7.84
N ALA A 126 0.16 -1.80 -8.93
CA ALA A 126 0.23 -0.53 -9.65
C ALA A 126 -0.79 -0.49 -10.81
N LYS A 127 -2.07 -0.30 -10.49
CA LYS A 127 -3.15 -0.25 -11.50
C LYS A 127 -3.28 1.11 -12.19
N ARG A 128 -2.87 2.18 -11.52
CA ARG A 128 -2.97 3.57 -11.98
C ARG A 128 -1.72 4.34 -11.53
N CYS A 129 -1.28 5.32 -12.33
CA CYS A 129 -0.18 6.19 -11.93
C CYS A 129 -0.63 7.16 -10.81
N ALA A 130 0.36 7.76 -10.13
CA ALA A 130 0.12 8.72 -9.06
C ALA A 130 -0.73 9.91 -9.54
N ASN A 131 -0.46 10.45 -10.74
CA ASN A 131 -1.19 11.58 -11.30
C ASN A 131 -2.67 11.25 -11.53
N CYS A 132 -2.97 10.10 -12.14
CA CYS A 132 -4.36 9.64 -12.30
C CYS A 132 -5.05 9.44 -10.95
N ASN A 133 -4.37 8.92 -9.93
CA ASN A 133 -4.97 8.76 -8.60
C ASN A 133 -5.30 10.11 -7.95
N ILE A 134 -4.39 11.09 -8.05
CA ILE A 134 -4.61 12.44 -7.55
C ILE A 134 -5.81 13.09 -8.25
N ASN A 135 -5.89 12.99 -9.58
CA ASN A 135 -6.99 13.57 -10.35
C ASN A 135 -8.34 12.91 -10.03
N ASN A 136 -8.36 11.59 -9.85
CA ASN A 136 -9.56 10.87 -9.40
C ASN A 136 -9.99 11.33 -7.99
N LEU A 137 -9.03 11.52 -7.07
CA LEU A 137 -9.32 11.99 -5.72
C LEU A 137 -9.88 13.43 -5.75
N LYS A 138 -9.27 14.33 -6.53
CA LYS A 138 -9.75 15.71 -6.72
C LYS A 138 -11.19 15.72 -7.26
N ARG A 139 -11.46 14.94 -8.31
CA ARG A 139 -12.81 14.79 -8.86
C ARG A 139 -13.81 14.31 -7.80
N GLY A 140 -13.43 13.32 -6.99
CA GLY A 140 -14.26 12.84 -5.87
C GLY A 140 -14.53 13.92 -4.82
N HIS A 141 -13.53 14.72 -4.46
CA HIS A 141 -13.70 15.85 -3.54
C HIS A 141 -14.61 16.94 -4.10
N GLU A 142 -14.49 17.29 -5.37
CA GLU A 142 -15.37 18.27 -6.03
C GLU A 142 -16.81 17.79 -6.04
N ILE A 143 -17.05 16.54 -6.44
CA ILE A 143 -18.37 15.91 -6.41
C ILE A 143 -18.95 15.93 -4.99
N SER A 144 -18.15 15.55 -3.99
CA SER A 144 -18.55 15.57 -2.59
C SER A 144 -18.89 16.98 -2.10
N LYS A 145 -18.08 17.99 -2.47
CA LYS A 145 -18.31 19.39 -2.14
C LYS A 145 -19.62 19.92 -2.74
N ILE A 146 -19.92 19.54 -3.99
CA ILE A 146 -21.18 19.90 -4.64
C ILE A 146 -22.36 19.26 -3.89
N ALA A 147 -22.27 17.96 -3.56
CA ALA A 147 -23.34 17.22 -2.89
C ALA A 147 -23.51 17.53 -1.40
N SER A 148 -22.53 18.16 -0.76
CA SER A 148 -22.56 18.49 0.67
C SER A 148 -23.25 19.83 0.92
N VAL A 149 -24.35 19.80 1.65
CA VAL A 149 -25.12 20.99 2.04
C VAL A 149 -25.76 20.75 3.41
N ASP A 150 -25.80 21.78 4.26
CA ASP A 150 -26.50 21.76 5.55
C ASP A 150 -26.18 20.53 6.45
N GLY A 151 -24.89 20.21 6.57
CA GLY A 151 -24.41 19.11 7.42
C GLY A 151 -24.75 17.70 6.92
N THR A 152 -25.25 17.56 5.69
CA THR A 152 -25.51 16.26 5.05
C THR A 152 -24.91 16.22 3.65
N ASN A 153 -24.81 15.04 3.06
CA ASN A 153 -24.34 14.86 1.70
C ASN A 153 -25.37 14.04 0.90
N VAL A 154 -25.86 14.60 -0.19
CA VAL A 154 -26.96 14.04 -0.99
C VAL A 154 -26.61 12.63 -1.51
N LEU A 155 -25.36 12.38 -1.91
CA LEU A 155 -24.91 11.08 -2.41
C LEU A 155 -24.87 9.99 -1.32
N THR A 156 -24.94 10.38 -0.04
CA THR A 156 -24.96 9.41 1.07
C THR A 156 -26.36 8.98 1.47
N ILE A 157 -27.38 9.75 1.06
CA ILE A 157 -28.79 9.55 1.43
C ILE A 157 -29.66 9.19 0.22
N ASP A 158 -29.10 9.13 -0.98
CA ASP A 158 -29.80 8.84 -2.24
C ASP A 158 -30.16 7.35 -2.46
N GLY A 159 -29.89 6.51 -1.47
CA GLY A 159 -30.25 5.08 -1.49
C GLY A 159 -29.30 4.16 -2.27
N ARG A 160 -28.22 4.68 -2.89
CA ARG A 160 -27.28 3.81 -3.65
C ARG A 160 -26.26 3.10 -2.77
N ARG A 161 -26.13 3.51 -1.51
CA ARG A 161 -25.17 2.93 -0.59
C ARG A 161 -25.59 1.50 -0.21
N SER A 162 -24.73 0.54 -0.51
CA SER A 162 -24.92 -0.84 -0.08
C SER A 162 -24.87 -0.97 1.44
N VAL A 163 -25.60 -1.96 1.96
CA VAL A 163 -25.53 -2.31 3.38
C VAL A 163 -24.10 -2.73 3.74
N ASN A 164 -23.64 -2.31 4.91
CA ASN A 164 -22.32 -2.70 5.40
C ASN A 164 -22.26 -4.23 5.56
N LYS A 165 -21.26 -4.86 4.94
CA LYS A 165 -21.01 -6.31 5.01
C LYS A 165 -20.83 -6.85 6.43
N ASN A 166 -20.42 -6.00 7.37
CA ASN A 166 -20.26 -6.34 8.79
C ASN A 166 -21.54 -6.09 9.61
N SER A 167 -22.67 -5.75 8.96
CA SER A 167 -23.94 -5.55 9.65
C SER A 167 -24.47 -6.88 10.17
N SER A 168 -24.61 -7.00 11.49
CA SER A 168 -25.22 -8.17 12.13
C SER A 168 -26.69 -8.35 11.77
N THR A 169 -27.39 -7.27 11.46
CA THR A 169 -28.80 -7.30 11.06
C THR A 169 -28.97 -7.33 9.54
N GLY A 170 -27.93 -7.16 8.74
CA GLY A 170 -28.06 -7.07 7.28
C GLY A 170 -28.92 -5.91 6.79
N ALA A 171 -29.18 -4.92 7.65
CA ALA A 171 -29.94 -3.71 7.32
C ALA A 171 -29.26 -2.46 7.86
N THR A 172 -29.34 -1.34 7.14
CA THR A 172 -28.72 -0.07 7.54
C THR A 172 -29.56 0.63 8.61
N GLY A 173 -28.93 1.09 9.70
CA GLY A 173 -29.63 1.83 10.76
C GLY A 173 -30.46 0.96 11.70
N ILE A 174 -30.19 -0.35 11.76
CA ILE A 174 -30.87 -1.30 12.64
C ILE A 174 -29.86 -2.06 13.49
N SER A 175 -30.06 -2.03 14.79
CA SER A 175 -29.23 -2.76 15.76
C SER A 175 -30.10 -3.61 16.68
N TYR A 176 -29.70 -4.85 16.90
CA TYR A 176 -30.32 -5.71 17.90
C TYR A 176 -29.77 -5.40 19.30
N SER A 177 -30.66 -5.17 20.27
CA SER A 177 -30.28 -4.93 21.67
C SER A 177 -30.48 -6.20 22.47
N HIS A 178 -29.38 -6.85 22.85
CA HIS A 178 -29.42 -8.06 23.69
C HIS A 178 -30.03 -7.83 25.07
N LYS A 179 -29.96 -6.59 25.59
CA LYS A 179 -30.53 -6.24 26.90
C LYS A 179 -32.05 -6.25 26.90
N THR A 180 -32.66 -5.80 25.80
CA THR A 180 -34.12 -5.61 25.70
C THR A 180 -34.78 -6.64 24.79
N GLY A 181 -33.99 -7.46 24.08
CA GLY A 181 -34.48 -8.42 23.09
C GLY A 181 -35.09 -7.78 21.84
N LYS A 182 -34.92 -6.46 21.63
CA LYS A 182 -35.61 -5.67 20.60
C LYS A 182 -34.65 -5.13 19.54
N TYR A 183 -35.18 -4.90 18.33
CA TYR A 183 -34.53 -4.22 17.22
C TYR A 183 -34.74 -2.72 17.31
N ARG A 184 -33.66 -1.97 17.56
CA ARG A 184 -33.65 -0.52 17.55
C ARG A 184 -33.44 0.01 16.14
N ALA A 185 -34.34 0.86 15.66
CA ALA A 185 -34.22 1.59 14.40
C ALA A 185 -33.76 3.03 14.63
N TYR A 186 -32.84 3.51 13.81
CA TYR A 186 -32.36 4.89 13.85
C TYR A 186 -31.97 5.40 12.46
N ILE A 187 -32.04 6.71 12.28
CA ILE A 187 -31.59 7.42 11.08
C ILE A 187 -30.61 8.53 11.46
N ASN A 188 -29.57 8.72 10.67
CA ASN A 188 -28.61 9.80 10.88
C ASN A 188 -28.82 10.87 9.80
N PHE A 189 -29.09 12.10 10.21
CA PHE A 189 -29.34 13.20 9.29
C PHE A 189 -28.78 14.51 9.86
N LYS A 190 -28.14 15.33 9.03
CA LYS A 190 -27.49 16.59 9.45
C LYS A 190 -26.63 16.46 10.71
N ARG A 191 -25.80 15.41 10.76
CA ARG A 191 -24.93 15.05 11.90
C ARG A 191 -25.65 14.73 13.22
N LYS A 192 -26.97 14.52 13.19
CA LYS A 192 -27.77 14.10 14.35
C LYS A 192 -28.35 12.70 14.13
N GLN A 193 -28.38 11.89 15.19
CA GLN A 193 -29.06 10.59 15.20
C GLN A 193 -30.48 10.76 15.72
N TYR A 194 -31.46 10.29 14.95
CA TYR A 194 -32.87 10.25 15.32
C TYR A 194 -33.26 8.81 15.63
N HIS A 195 -33.80 8.59 16.82
CA HIS A 195 -34.35 7.31 17.23
C HIS A 195 -35.75 7.14 16.64
N LEU A 196 -35.96 6.07 15.87
CA LEU A 196 -37.23 5.83 15.18
C LEU A 196 -38.14 4.89 15.99
N GLY A 197 -37.57 4.09 16.89
CA GLY A 197 -38.32 3.16 17.71
C GLY A 197 -37.51 1.90 18.04
N SER A 198 -38.09 1.08 18.91
CA SER A 198 -37.59 -0.26 19.25
C SER A 198 -38.71 -1.27 19.05
N TYR A 199 -38.46 -2.28 18.23
CA TYR A 199 -39.46 -3.22 17.73
C TYR A 199 -39.08 -4.65 18.10
N GLU A 200 -40.07 -5.53 18.23
CA GLU A 200 -39.82 -6.95 18.50
C GLU A 200 -39.38 -7.70 17.22
N LYS A 201 -40.01 -7.38 16.09
CA LYS A 201 -39.64 -7.94 14.78
C LYS A 201 -38.66 -7.02 14.06
N LYS A 202 -37.70 -7.65 13.40
CA LYS A 202 -36.72 -6.95 12.55
C LYS A 202 -37.40 -6.20 11.40
N GLU A 203 -38.42 -6.81 10.80
CA GLU A 203 -39.15 -6.26 9.65
C GLU A 203 -39.82 -4.92 9.99
N ASP A 204 -40.42 -4.81 11.17
CA ASP A 204 -41.04 -3.57 11.64
C ASP A 204 -40.01 -2.45 11.79
N ALA A 205 -38.82 -2.78 12.33
CA ALA A 205 -37.70 -1.84 12.42
C ALA A 205 -37.20 -1.39 11.02
N VAL A 206 -37.19 -2.31 10.03
CA VAL A 206 -36.83 -1.98 8.63
C VAL A 206 -37.88 -1.07 8.01
N ASN A 207 -39.17 -1.35 8.24
CA ASN A 207 -40.26 -0.55 7.69
C ASN A 207 -40.26 0.87 8.26
N ALA A 208 -40.10 1.02 9.58
CA ALA A 208 -39.94 2.31 10.23
C ALA A 208 -38.74 3.09 9.68
N ARG A 209 -37.62 2.39 9.42
CA ARG A 209 -36.44 3.00 8.80
C ARG A 209 -36.71 3.48 7.38
N LYS A 210 -37.36 2.68 6.53
CA LYS A 210 -37.72 3.02 5.15
C LYS A 210 -38.67 4.21 5.07
N GLU A 211 -39.65 4.25 5.96
CA GLU A 211 -40.57 5.39 6.05
C GLU A 211 -39.83 6.68 6.42
N ALA A 212 -38.91 6.59 7.39
CA ALA A 212 -38.05 7.71 7.74
C ALA A 212 -37.12 8.13 6.58
N GLU A 213 -36.62 7.22 5.74
CA GLU A 213 -35.85 7.57 4.53
C GLU A 213 -36.71 8.33 3.52
N LYS A 214 -37.92 7.82 3.24
CA LYS A 214 -38.84 8.48 2.30
C LYS A 214 -39.17 9.90 2.75
N ASN A 215 -39.47 10.09 4.03
CA ASN A 215 -39.89 11.37 4.58
C ASN A 215 -38.70 12.32 4.83
N ILE A 216 -37.61 11.87 5.46
CA ILE A 216 -36.49 12.74 5.83
C ILE A 216 -35.55 12.95 4.64
N TYR A 217 -35.08 11.86 4.02
CA TYR A 217 -34.14 11.97 2.90
C TYR A 217 -34.85 12.37 1.62
N GLY A 218 -36.00 11.80 1.31
CA GLY A 218 -36.76 12.13 0.10
C GLY A 218 -37.13 13.62 0.04
N ASN A 219 -37.66 14.18 1.14
CA ASN A 219 -37.98 15.61 1.21
C ASN A 219 -36.73 16.49 1.05
N PHE A 220 -35.62 16.10 1.67
CA PHE A 220 -34.37 16.87 1.56
C PHE A 220 -33.77 16.80 0.15
N ILE A 221 -33.81 15.65 -0.52
CA ILE A 221 -33.33 15.48 -1.89
C ILE A 221 -34.19 16.33 -2.85
N ASN A 222 -35.52 16.33 -2.67
CA ASN A 222 -36.43 17.15 -3.46
C ASN A 222 -36.14 18.65 -3.27
N TRP A 223 -35.98 19.09 -2.01
CA TRP A 223 -35.57 20.46 -1.71
C TRP A 223 -34.24 20.81 -2.38
N TYR A 224 -33.22 19.96 -2.24
CA TYR A 224 -31.90 20.20 -2.83
C TYR A 224 -31.96 20.31 -4.36
N ARG A 225 -32.77 19.46 -5.01
CA ARG A 225 -33.00 19.50 -6.46
C ARG A 225 -33.61 20.82 -6.93
N ASN A 226 -34.57 21.34 -6.16
CA ASN A 226 -35.28 22.58 -6.51
C ASN A 226 -34.43 23.82 -6.21
N GLU A 227 -33.71 23.83 -5.09
CA GLU A 227 -32.88 24.95 -4.65
C GLU A 227 -31.57 25.07 -5.44
N TYR A 228 -30.98 23.93 -5.83
CA TYR A 228 -29.70 23.87 -6.53
C TYR A 228 -29.75 23.06 -7.84
N PRO A 229 -30.57 23.46 -8.83
CA PRO A 229 -30.81 22.68 -10.05
C PRO A 229 -29.53 22.43 -10.85
N GLU A 230 -28.65 23.43 -10.99
CA GLU A 230 -27.37 23.27 -11.69
C GLU A 230 -26.43 22.28 -11.00
N ARG A 231 -26.37 22.31 -9.66
CA ARG A 231 -25.57 21.36 -8.88
C ARG A 231 -26.13 19.96 -9.02
N TRP A 232 -27.45 19.82 -8.99
CA TRP A 232 -28.13 18.55 -9.21
C TRP A 232 -27.81 17.96 -10.59
N GLU A 233 -27.89 18.75 -11.66
CA GLU A 233 -27.54 18.29 -13.01
C GLU A 233 -26.07 17.83 -13.09
N LYS A 234 -25.14 18.60 -12.51
CA LYS A 234 -23.72 18.20 -12.43
C LYS A 234 -23.54 16.89 -11.67
N LEU A 235 -24.27 16.66 -10.58
CA LEU A 235 -24.22 15.39 -9.85
C LEU A 235 -24.69 14.22 -10.72
N GLN A 236 -25.84 14.36 -11.40
CA GLN A 236 -26.38 13.30 -12.27
C GLN A 236 -25.41 12.92 -13.39
N LYS A 237 -24.77 13.90 -14.04
CA LYS A 237 -23.74 13.65 -15.07
C LYS A 237 -22.54 12.87 -14.55
N ASN A 238 -22.19 13.03 -13.26
CA ASN A 238 -21.08 12.32 -12.64
C ASN A 238 -21.46 10.93 -12.12
N ILE A 239 -22.73 10.70 -11.79
CA ILE A 239 -23.25 9.39 -11.36
C ILE A 239 -23.35 8.43 -12.53
N ASN A 240 -23.74 8.92 -13.71
CA ASN A 240 -23.97 8.10 -14.91
C ASN A 240 -22.68 7.83 -15.72
N LYS A 241 -21.50 8.18 -15.19
CA LYS A 241 -20.21 8.12 -15.88
C LYS A 241 -19.26 7.16 -15.17
#